data_AF-A0A955MNE9-F1
#
_entry.id   AF-A0A955MNE9-F1
#
_cell.length_a   1.000
_cell.length_b   1.000
_cell.length_c   1.000
_cell.angle_alpha   90.00
_cell.angle_beta   90.00
_cell.angle_gamma   90.00
#
_symmetry.space_group_name_H-M   'P 1'
#
loop_
_entity.id
_entity.type
_entity.pdbx_description
1 polymer ?
#
loop_
_entity_poly.entity_id
_entity_poly.type
_entity_poly.pdbx_seq_one_letter_code
_entity_poly.pdbx_strand_id
1 'polypeptide(L)'
;MRQANCQPSLTNSKKIGVEGICQLLAEVLNQGYRLIGPTVRDDAVIYDDLTGFEDLPEGYSDQQTPGEYRLEKSNGKSIFGYVVGPQSWKKFLHPPRQRIGVYDRGMNRIELNESEEDERPLAFFGVRPCELKAIQIQDRVFLEGPFVDEQYRKRRESLYIIGVNCTQPASTCFCASMGSGPSHSEGFDLCLTEIVDKKTRDYLVQVGSEKGSRLLEKVPIEPASETQIHQGENLLEKSARKIERTLETEELPEILNRNFDHPHWEEIANRCLACGNCTLVCPTCFCTTVEETTDLAGQRAERWKLWDSCFTADFSYIHGGSVRPSTRSRYRQWMTHKLSNWVDQFGTMGCVGCGRCLTWCPVGIDITEEAAYIREHDLSRKSRKQKENPKKVNELTTSSRGAKSASVEKQPALAGSERGSRR
;
A
#
# COMPACT_ATOMS: atom_id res chain seq x y z
N MET A 1 9.59 -23.34 -4.35
CA MET A 1 8.34 -24.13 -4.30
C MET A 1 7.22 -23.25 -4.86
N ARG A 2 6.52 -23.67 -5.93
CA ARG A 2 5.34 -22.94 -6.43
C ARG A 2 4.32 -22.90 -5.29
N GLN A 3 4.05 -21.73 -4.74
CA GLN A 3 2.97 -21.54 -3.76
C GLN A 3 1.69 -22.10 -4.40
N ALA A 4 1.05 -23.04 -3.71
CA ALA A 4 -0.29 -23.45 -4.04
C ALA A 4 -1.17 -22.20 -3.96
N ASN A 5 -1.52 -21.64 -5.12
CA ASN A 5 -2.50 -20.58 -5.24
C ASN A 5 -3.82 -21.14 -4.70
N CYS A 6 -4.09 -20.90 -3.43
CA CYS A 6 -5.44 -20.93 -2.90
C CYS A 6 -6.15 -19.74 -3.58
N GLN A 7 -6.64 -19.94 -4.81
CA GLN A 7 -7.46 -18.95 -5.48
C GLN A 7 -8.69 -18.72 -4.58
N PRO A 8 -9.01 -17.48 -4.21
CA PRO A 8 -10.23 -17.21 -3.47
C PRO A 8 -11.41 -17.69 -4.34
N SER A 9 -12.08 -18.75 -3.90
CA SER A 9 -13.27 -19.21 -4.60
C SER A 9 -14.37 -18.18 -4.39
N LEU A 10 -15.09 -17.86 -5.47
CA LEU A 10 -16.27 -17.01 -5.40
C LEU A 10 -17.51 -17.79 -4.93
N THR A 11 -17.32 -19.01 -4.42
CA THR A 11 -18.36 -19.83 -3.80
C THR A 11 -19.12 -19.03 -2.73
N ASN A 12 -20.45 -19.20 -2.68
CA ASN A 12 -21.39 -18.49 -1.80
C ASN A 12 -21.57 -16.98 -2.07
N SER A 13 -21.02 -16.46 -3.18
CA SER A 13 -21.31 -15.08 -3.57
C SER A 13 -22.81 -14.84 -3.77
N LYS A 14 -23.27 -13.65 -3.39
CA LYS A 14 -24.58 -13.12 -3.80
C LYS A 14 -24.42 -12.34 -5.09
N LYS A 15 -25.51 -12.14 -5.82
CA LYS A 15 -25.55 -11.28 -7.00
C LYS A 15 -26.34 -10.02 -6.66
N ILE A 16 -25.81 -8.87 -7.06
CA ILE A 16 -26.55 -7.61 -7.11
C ILE A 16 -26.41 -6.97 -8.49
N GLY A 17 -27.45 -6.24 -8.92
CA GLY A 17 -27.38 -5.40 -10.10
C GLY A 17 -27.00 -3.96 -9.76
N VAL A 18 -27.15 -3.05 -10.72
CA VAL A 18 -26.92 -1.60 -10.55
C VAL A 18 -27.78 -1.01 -9.42
N GLU A 19 -29.06 -1.39 -9.35
CA GLU A 19 -29.95 -0.95 -8.27
C GLU A 19 -29.42 -1.36 -6.89
N GLY A 20 -28.81 -2.54 -6.78
CA GLY A 20 -28.18 -3.00 -5.55
C GLY A 20 -26.94 -2.19 -5.18
N ILE A 21 -26.13 -1.75 -6.17
CA ILE A 21 -25.03 -0.80 -5.89
C ILE A 21 -25.59 0.55 -5.42
N CYS A 22 -26.60 1.10 -6.10
CA CYS A 22 -27.23 2.36 -5.68
C CYS A 22 -27.73 2.28 -4.23
N GLN A 23 -28.43 1.20 -3.89
CA GLN A 23 -28.94 0.96 -2.54
C GLN A 23 -27.81 0.77 -1.52
N LEU A 24 -26.72 0.09 -1.90
CA LEU A 24 -25.54 -0.10 -1.06
C LEU A 24 -24.91 1.26 -0.70
N LEU A 25 -24.67 2.13 -1.68
CA LEU A 25 -24.07 3.45 -1.47
C LEU A 25 -24.99 4.35 -0.63
N ALA A 26 -26.29 4.36 -0.96
CA ALA A 26 -27.29 5.11 -0.21
C ALA A 26 -27.37 4.67 1.26
N GLU A 27 -27.30 3.38 1.54
CA GLU A 27 -27.37 2.86 2.90
C GLU A 27 -26.11 3.20 3.72
N VAL A 28 -24.93 3.20 3.10
CA VAL A 28 -23.70 3.69 3.74
C VAL A 28 -23.84 5.16 4.14
N LEU A 29 -24.33 6.01 3.23
CA LEU A 29 -24.57 7.42 3.49
C LEU A 29 -25.62 7.63 4.60
N ASN A 30 -26.72 6.86 4.59
CA ASN A 30 -27.78 6.91 5.60
C ASN A 30 -27.29 6.51 7.00
N GLN A 31 -26.26 5.67 7.09
CA GLN A 31 -25.60 5.32 8.35
C GLN A 31 -24.61 6.38 8.86
N GLY A 32 -24.50 7.52 8.16
CA GLY A 32 -23.67 8.66 8.57
C GLY A 32 -22.20 8.53 8.19
N TYR A 33 -21.84 7.54 7.36
CA TYR A 33 -20.48 7.42 6.84
C TYR A 33 -20.18 8.50 5.80
N ARG A 34 -18.93 8.97 5.81
CA ARG A 34 -18.35 9.69 4.68
C ARG A 34 -17.91 8.65 3.64
N LEU A 35 -18.68 8.54 2.57
CA LEU A 35 -18.45 7.60 1.48
C LEU A 35 -17.38 8.15 0.53
N ILE A 36 -16.27 7.43 0.41
CA ILE A 36 -15.17 7.74 -0.50
C ILE A 36 -15.07 6.64 -1.54
N GLY A 37 -14.90 7.00 -2.81
CA GLY A 37 -14.69 6.03 -3.87
C GLY A 37 -14.10 6.64 -5.12
N PRO A 38 -13.97 5.86 -6.21
CA PRO A 38 -13.41 6.35 -7.43
C PRO A 38 -14.32 7.36 -8.11
N THR A 39 -13.74 8.43 -8.64
CA THR A 39 -14.42 9.40 -9.48
C THR A 39 -13.44 10.00 -10.49
N VAL A 40 -13.95 10.58 -11.58
CA VAL A 40 -13.12 11.22 -12.61
C VAL A 40 -12.91 12.69 -12.27
N ARG A 41 -11.64 13.10 -12.17
CA ARG A 41 -11.25 14.52 -12.06
C ARG A 41 -9.89 14.72 -12.71
N ASP A 42 -9.70 15.86 -13.38
CA ASP A 42 -8.42 16.25 -13.98
C ASP A 42 -7.80 15.13 -14.86
N ASP A 43 -8.63 14.54 -15.73
CA ASP A 43 -8.27 13.45 -16.65
C ASP A 43 -7.68 12.19 -15.97
N ALA A 44 -8.02 11.95 -14.70
CA ALA A 44 -7.67 10.74 -13.98
C ALA A 44 -8.82 10.21 -13.12
N VAL A 45 -8.81 8.90 -12.86
CA VAL A 45 -9.61 8.34 -11.76
C VAL A 45 -8.88 8.61 -10.45
N ILE A 46 -9.50 9.39 -9.57
CA ILE A 46 -9.02 9.68 -8.22
C ILE A 46 -9.98 9.10 -7.18
N TYR A 47 -9.61 9.16 -5.90
CA TYR A 47 -10.51 8.83 -4.80
C TYR A 47 -11.00 10.10 -4.13
N ASP A 48 -12.31 10.29 -4.08
CA ASP A 48 -12.94 11.44 -3.44
C ASP A 48 -14.31 11.09 -2.85
N ASP A 49 -14.94 12.06 -2.19
CA ASP A 49 -16.31 11.95 -1.70
C ASP A 49 -17.27 11.55 -2.83
N LEU A 50 -18.10 10.54 -2.57
CA LEU A 50 -19.21 10.15 -3.43
C LEU A 50 -20.52 10.52 -2.76
N THR A 51 -21.42 11.11 -3.54
CA THR A 51 -22.80 11.42 -3.18
C THR A 51 -23.78 10.37 -3.70
N GLY A 52 -23.38 9.62 -4.73
CA GLY A 52 -24.21 8.58 -5.33
C GLY A 52 -23.49 7.74 -6.37
N PHE A 53 -24.27 7.02 -7.17
CA PHE A 53 -23.76 6.16 -8.24
C PHE A 53 -23.22 6.96 -9.43
N GLU A 54 -23.82 8.12 -9.69
CA GLU A 54 -23.50 9.05 -10.77
C GLU A 54 -22.07 9.61 -10.70
N ASP A 55 -21.45 9.59 -9.51
CA ASP A 55 -20.08 10.05 -9.30
C ASP A 55 -19.04 9.00 -9.75
N LEU A 56 -19.46 7.74 -9.92
CA LEU A 56 -18.58 6.64 -10.29
C LEU A 56 -18.10 6.75 -11.74
N PRO A 57 -16.89 6.25 -12.07
CA PRO A 57 -16.27 6.42 -13.38
C PRO A 57 -16.84 5.42 -14.39
N GLU A 58 -18.17 5.41 -14.59
CA GLU A 58 -18.82 4.53 -15.55
C GLU A 58 -18.31 4.75 -16.98
N GLY A 59 -17.88 3.66 -17.61
CA GLY A 59 -17.40 3.64 -18.98
C GLY A 59 -15.96 4.11 -19.15
N TYR A 60 -15.28 4.49 -18.06
CA TYR A 60 -13.88 4.86 -18.10
C TYR A 60 -12.96 3.65 -17.88
N SER A 61 -11.88 3.62 -18.64
CA SER A 61 -10.73 2.73 -18.46
C SER A 61 -9.45 3.56 -18.46
N ASP A 62 -8.32 2.94 -18.13
CA ASP A 62 -7.02 3.60 -18.24
C ASP A 62 -6.01 2.77 -19.02
N GLN A 63 -5.08 3.47 -19.65
CA GLN A 63 -3.85 2.91 -20.18
C GLN A 63 -2.70 3.45 -19.35
N GLN A 64 -1.87 2.53 -18.83
CA GLN A 64 -0.72 2.90 -18.03
C GLN A 64 0.51 2.14 -18.52
N THR A 65 1.59 2.88 -18.74
CA THR A 65 2.95 2.40 -19.03
C THR A 65 3.93 3.20 -18.14
N PRO A 66 5.22 2.83 -18.05
CA PRO A 66 6.17 3.64 -17.30
C PRO A 66 6.21 5.09 -17.78
N GLY A 67 5.85 6.03 -16.89
CA GLY A 67 5.78 7.47 -17.18
C GLY A 67 4.56 7.97 -17.95
N GLU A 68 3.58 7.12 -18.26
CA GLU A 68 2.34 7.53 -18.93
C GLU A 68 1.11 6.99 -18.22
N TYR A 69 0.13 7.88 -18.00
CA TYR A 69 -1.22 7.55 -17.63
C TYR A 69 -2.17 8.25 -18.60
N ARG A 70 -3.13 7.51 -19.15
CA ARG A 70 -4.16 8.06 -20.02
C ARG A 70 -5.52 7.49 -19.65
N LEU A 71 -6.46 8.36 -19.34
CA LEU A 71 -7.85 8.00 -19.16
C LEU A 71 -8.53 7.86 -20.52
N GLU A 72 -9.26 6.78 -20.71
CA GLU A 72 -10.01 6.50 -21.93
C GLU A 72 -11.49 6.37 -21.60
N LYS A 73 -12.33 7.08 -22.35
CA LYS A 73 -13.77 6.92 -22.26
C LYS A 73 -14.25 5.95 -23.33
N SER A 74 -14.78 4.83 -22.89
CA SER A 74 -15.40 3.81 -23.75
C SER A 74 -16.92 3.90 -23.67
N ASN A 75 -17.62 3.27 -24.61
CA ASN A 75 -19.07 2.99 -24.49
C ASN A 75 -19.36 1.81 -23.55
N GLY A 76 -18.37 1.39 -22.77
CA GLY A 76 -18.46 0.29 -21.83
C GLY A 76 -19.36 0.62 -20.65
N LYS A 77 -19.83 -0.44 -20.00
CA LYS A 77 -20.66 -0.39 -18.80
C LYS A 77 -19.87 -0.84 -17.58
N SER A 78 -18.60 -0.49 -17.43
CA SER A 78 -17.83 -0.86 -16.23
C SER A 78 -17.63 0.39 -15.37
N ILE A 79 -17.81 0.27 -14.05
CA ILE A 79 -17.41 1.31 -13.08
C ILE A 79 -16.04 1.01 -12.46
N PHE A 80 -15.50 -0.17 -12.72
CA PHE A 80 -14.18 -0.61 -12.24
C PHE A 80 -13.23 -0.93 -13.41
N GLY A 81 -13.40 -0.29 -14.56
CA GLY A 81 -12.61 -0.49 -15.77
C GLY A 81 -11.22 0.16 -15.73
N TYR A 82 -10.99 1.03 -14.76
CA TYR A 82 -9.68 1.61 -14.43
C TYR A 82 -8.90 0.68 -13.48
N VAL A 83 -7.58 0.81 -13.39
CA VAL A 83 -6.77 -0.06 -12.52
C VAL A 83 -6.54 0.61 -11.17
N VAL A 84 -5.68 1.63 -11.16
CA VAL A 84 -5.35 2.46 -9.99
C VAL A 84 -4.94 3.86 -10.45
N GLY A 85 -5.39 4.88 -9.73
CA GLY A 85 -5.07 6.28 -10.01
C GLY A 85 -3.75 6.79 -9.39
N PRO A 86 -3.45 8.09 -9.51
CA PRO A 86 -2.27 8.71 -8.87
C PRO A 86 -2.37 8.73 -7.34
N GLN A 87 -3.58 8.78 -6.81
CA GLN A 87 -3.85 8.82 -5.38
C GLN A 87 -4.10 7.42 -4.84
N SER A 88 -3.91 7.26 -3.53
CA SER A 88 -4.23 6.03 -2.80
C SER A 88 -5.03 6.35 -1.54
N TRP A 89 -5.67 5.33 -0.96
CA TRP A 89 -6.42 5.42 0.29
C TRP A 89 -5.62 5.96 1.47
N LYS A 90 -4.29 5.92 1.39
CA LYS A 90 -3.37 6.53 2.35
C LYS A 90 -3.75 7.96 2.71
N LYS A 91 -4.20 8.79 1.75
CA LYS A 91 -4.52 10.21 2.01
C LYS A 91 -5.68 10.41 3.00
N PHE A 92 -6.49 9.38 3.24
CA PHE A 92 -7.61 9.45 4.17
C PHE A 92 -7.26 8.84 5.54
N LEU A 93 -6.43 7.79 5.58
CA LEU A 93 -6.01 7.17 6.85
C LEU A 93 -4.80 7.86 7.47
N HIS A 94 -3.90 8.37 6.62
CA HIS A 94 -2.70 9.12 6.96
C HIS A 94 -2.65 10.41 6.12
N PRO A 95 -3.42 11.45 6.49
CA PRO A 95 -3.58 12.66 5.68
C PRO A 95 -2.26 13.37 5.34
N PRO A 96 -2.18 14.03 4.17
CA PRO A 96 -0.97 14.72 3.73
C PRO A 96 -0.57 15.90 4.62
N ARG A 97 -1.53 16.47 5.34
CA ARG A 97 -1.32 17.51 6.35
C ARG A 97 -2.24 17.23 7.52
N GLN A 98 -1.69 17.17 8.72
CA GLN A 98 -2.43 16.84 9.94
C GLN A 98 -1.94 17.72 11.09
N ARG A 99 -2.85 18.41 11.77
CA ARG A 99 -2.50 19.21 12.95
C ARG A 99 -2.20 18.28 14.13
N ILE A 100 -1.03 18.48 14.75
CA ILE A 100 -0.59 17.70 15.92
C ILE A 100 -0.90 18.47 17.21
N GLY A 101 -0.81 19.80 17.19
CA GLY A 101 -1.11 20.59 18.36
C GLY A 101 -1.12 22.08 18.11
N VAL A 102 -1.69 22.77 19.08
CA VAL A 102 -1.87 24.21 19.12
C VAL A 102 -1.34 24.71 20.46
N TYR A 103 -0.53 25.75 20.40
CA TYR A 103 -0.12 26.54 21.55
C TYR A 103 -0.84 27.89 21.48
N ASP A 104 -1.72 28.16 22.44
CA ASP A 104 -2.39 29.44 22.60
C ASP A 104 -1.81 30.18 23.80
N ARG A 105 -1.05 31.23 23.50
CA ARG A 105 -0.40 32.07 24.50
C ARG A 105 -1.40 32.96 25.22
N GLY A 106 -2.45 33.42 24.54
CA GLY A 106 -3.50 34.26 25.12
C GLY A 106 -4.32 33.54 26.18
N MET A 107 -4.55 32.24 25.99
CA MET A 107 -5.24 31.37 26.94
C MET A 107 -4.30 30.59 27.86
N ASN A 108 -2.98 30.73 27.69
CA ASN A 108 -1.95 29.94 28.37
C ASN A 108 -2.24 28.43 28.31
N ARG A 109 -2.62 27.92 27.13
CA ARG A 109 -3.13 26.57 26.92
C ARG A 109 -2.38 25.87 25.79
N ILE A 110 -2.13 24.57 25.97
CA ILE A 110 -1.62 23.67 24.93
C ILE A 110 -2.71 22.64 24.64
N GLU A 111 -3.13 22.55 23.39
CA GLU A 111 -4.10 21.56 22.92
C GLU A 111 -3.38 20.60 21.98
N LEU A 112 -3.36 19.32 22.34
CA LEU A 112 -2.72 18.27 21.57
C LEU A 112 -3.78 17.43 20.86
N ASN A 113 -3.46 16.99 19.65
CA ASN A 113 -4.28 16.12 18.81
C ASN A 113 -5.63 16.72 18.39
N GLU A 114 -5.73 18.05 18.26
CA GLU A 114 -6.88 18.66 17.59
C GLU A 114 -6.83 18.40 16.08
N SER A 115 -7.78 17.63 15.55
CA SER A 115 -8.01 17.52 14.11
C SER A 115 -9.07 18.52 13.66
N GLU A 116 -8.81 19.24 12.57
CA GLU A 116 -9.84 19.98 11.81
C GLU A 116 -10.61 19.07 10.84
N GLU A 117 -10.37 17.77 10.93
CA GLU A 117 -10.92 16.78 10.01
C GLU A 117 -12.36 16.44 10.37
N ASP A 118 -13.09 16.05 9.33
CA ASP A 118 -14.41 15.47 9.46
C ASP A 118 -14.40 14.24 10.37
N GLU A 119 -15.15 14.28 11.46
CA GLU A 119 -15.23 13.20 12.44
C GLU A 119 -16.11 12.01 11.98
N ARG A 120 -16.81 12.13 10.85
CA ARG A 120 -17.62 11.05 10.31
C ARG A 120 -16.77 9.80 10.05
N PRO A 121 -17.27 8.60 10.38
CA PRO A 121 -16.57 7.36 10.04
C PRO A 121 -16.46 7.22 8.51
N LEU A 122 -15.34 6.66 8.05
CA LEU A 122 -15.06 6.52 6.62
C LEU A 122 -15.65 5.22 6.07
N ALA A 123 -16.16 5.27 4.85
CA ALA A 123 -16.48 4.08 4.07
C ALA A 123 -15.78 4.15 2.72
N PHE A 124 -14.94 3.18 2.41
CA PHE A 124 -14.22 3.11 1.13
C PHE A 124 -14.94 2.17 0.17
N PHE A 125 -15.23 2.66 -1.04
CA PHE A 125 -15.86 1.91 -2.12
C PHE A 125 -14.89 1.71 -3.28
N GLY A 126 -14.68 0.47 -3.71
CA GLY A 126 -13.80 0.15 -4.82
C GLY A 126 -12.32 -0.05 -4.44
N VAL A 127 -12.04 -0.48 -3.21
CA VAL A 127 -10.66 -0.74 -2.76
C VAL A 127 -10.08 -1.95 -3.51
N ARG A 128 -8.94 -1.78 -4.21
CA ARG A 128 -8.27 -2.89 -4.91
C ARG A 128 -7.52 -3.80 -3.92
N PRO A 129 -7.26 -5.08 -4.24
CA PRO A 129 -6.56 -6.00 -3.34
C PRO A 129 -5.16 -5.53 -2.95
N CYS A 130 -4.42 -4.97 -3.91
CA CYS A 130 -3.08 -4.45 -3.65
C CYS A 130 -3.10 -3.22 -2.74
N GLU A 131 -4.20 -2.46 -2.75
CA GLU A 131 -4.38 -1.31 -1.88
C GLU A 131 -4.84 -1.71 -0.49
N LEU A 132 -5.72 -2.70 -0.36
CA LEU A 132 -6.07 -3.27 0.94
C LEU A 132 -4.83 -3.87 1.60
N LYS A 133 -3.98 -4.56 0.83
CA LYS A 133 -2.69 -5.03 1.33
C LYS A 133 -1.78 -3.88 1.76
N ALA A 134 -1.83 -2.74 1.08
CA ALA A 134 -1.07 -1.56 1.48
C ALA A 134 -1.58 -0.96 2.80
N ILE A 135 -2.90 -0.92 3.02
CA ILE A 135 -3.48 -0.51 4.31
C ILE A 135 -2.99 -1.44 5.43
N GLN A 136 -3.03 -2.77 5.24
CA GLN A 136 -2.51 -3.74 6.21
C GLN A 136 -1.02 -3.54 6.50
N ILE A 137 -0.24 -3.13 5.50
CA ILE A 137 1.18 -2.79 5.66
C ILE A 137 1.33 -1.51 6.49
N GLN A 138 0.47 -0.50 6.28
CA GLN A 138 0.45 0.71 7.09
C GLN A 138 0.00 0.44 8.54
N ASP A 139 -0.91 -0.51 8.76
CA ASP A 139 -1.32 -0.95 10.10
C ASP A 139 -0.08 -1.40 10.91
N ARG A 140 0.89 -2.10 10.29
CA ARG A 140 2.15 -2.49 10.97
C ARG A 140 2.99 -1.29 11.42
N VAL A 141 2.99 -0.22 10.63
CA VAL A 141 3.77 1.00 10.92
C VAL A 141 3.11 1.81 12.02
N PHE A 142 1.80 2.01 11.92
CA PHE A 142 1.08 2.96 12.75
C PHE A 142 0.44 2.35 14.00
N LEU A 143 0.22 1.03 14.04
CA LEU A 143 -0.49 0.34 15.13
C LEU A 143 0.34 -0.72 15.85
N GLU A 144 1.25 -1.41 15.15
CA GLU A 144 2.01 -2.55 15.71
C GLU A 144 3.41 -2.15 16.22
N GLY A 145 3.84 -0.92 15.98
CA GLY A 145 5.10 -0.37 16.48
C GLY A 145 5.09 -0.07 17.99
N PRO A 146 6.23 0.39 18.54
CA PRO A 146 6.33 0.76 19.97
C PRO A 146 5.44 1.95 20.36
N PHE A 147 5.00 2.74 19.38
CA PHE A 147 4.07 3.85 19.55
C PHE A 147 2.94 3.70 18.55
N VAL A 148 1.72 3.96 19.00
CA VAL A 148 0.53 3.94 18.14
C VAL A 148 0.13 5.35 17.74
N ASP A 149 -0.09 5.57 16.44
CA ASP A 149 -0.72 6.78 15.94
C ASP A 149 -2.24 6.71 16.21
N GLU A 150 -2.68 7.39 17.25
CA GLU A 150 -4.07 7.36 17.72
C GLU A 150 -5.07 7.88 16.68
N GLN A 151 -4.66 8.85 15.85
CA GLN A 151 -5.54 9.37 14.81
C GLN A 151 -5.69 8.35 13.67
N TYR A 152 -4.60 7.69 13.27
CA TYR A 152 -4.67 6.57 12.33
C TYR A 152 -5.55 5.44 12.88
N ARG A 153 -5.37 5.04 14.15
CA ARG A 153 -6.18 4.01 14.82
C ARG A 153 -7.67 4.33 14.76
N LYS A 154 -8.08 5.52 15.17
CA LYS A 154 -9.49 5.95 15.15
C LYS A 154 -10.11 5.87 13.75
N ARG A 155 -9.40 6.36 12.72
CA ARG A 155 -9.84 6.27 11.33
C ARG A 155 -9.93 4.81 10.88
N ARG A 156 -8.96 3.98 11.25
CA ARG A 156 -8.86 2.58 10.84
C ARG A 156 -9.90 1.65 11.48
N GLU A 157 -10.24 1.86 12.74
CA GLU A 157 -11.23 1.08 13.50
C GLU A 157 -12.68 1.37 13.08
N SER A 158 -12.94 2.62 12.71
CA SER A 158 -14.25 3.08 12.23
C SER A 158 -14.46 2.85 10.73
N LEU A 159 -13.40 2.50 10.00
CA LEU A 159 -13.42 2.29 8.56
C LEU A 159 -14.31 1.10 8.15
N TYR A 160 -15.15 1.35 7.15
CA TYR A 160 -15.87 0.32 6.40
C TYR A 160 -15.23 0.14 5.02
N ILE A 161 -14.98 -1.10 4.58
CA ILE A 161 -14.27 -1.42 3.33
C ILE A 161 -15.17 -2.25 2.41
N ILE A 162 -15.60 -1.62 1.31
CA ILE A 162 -16.20 -2.28 0.15
C ILE A 162 -15.10 -2.43 -0.90
N GLY A 163 -14.44 -3.58 -0.88
CA GLY A 163 -13.40 -3.94 -1.83
C GLY A 163 -13.96 -4.34 -3.19
N VAL A 164 -13.11 -4.31 -4.20
CA VAL A 164 -13.39 -4.88 -5.52
C VAL A 164 -12.21 -5.69 -6.00
N ASN A 165 -12.45 -6.92 -6.45
CA ASN A 165 -11.43 -7.73 -7.09
C ASN A 165 -10.96 -7.08 -8.41
N CYS A 166 -9.70 -7.27 -8.77
CA CYS A 166 -9.10 -6.65 -9.94
C CYS A 166 -9.27 -7.57 -11.16
N THR A 167 -10.23 -7.28 -12.04
CA THR A 167 -10.49 -8.08 -13.25
C THR A 167 -9.64 -7.65 -14.45
N GLN A 168 -8.90 -6.55 -14.34
CA GLN A 168 -8.00 -6.03 -15.38
C GLN A 168 -6.77 -5.38 -14.75
N PRO A 169 -5.55 -5.87 -15.03
CA PRO A 169 -4.32 -5.22 -14.60
C PRO A 169 -3.85 -4.18 -15.61
N ALA A 170 -3.02 -3.24 -15.15
CA ALA A 170 -2.28 -2.35 -16.02
C ALA A 170 -0.98 -3.00 -16.47
N SER A 171 -0.41 -2.50 -17.58
CA SER A 171 0.89 -2.97 -18.06
C SER A 171 2.04 -2.66 -17.09
N THR A 172 1.82 -1.88 -16.02
CA THR A 172 2.77 -1.54 -14.94
C THR A 172 2.62 -2.40 -13.67
N CYS A 173 1.58 -3.24 -13.59
CA CYS A 173 1.31 -4.06 -12.40
C CYS A 173 2.27 -5.26 -12.28
N PHE A 174 2.61 -5.63 -11.03
CA PHE A 174 3.33 -6.86 -10.67
C PHE A 174 2.86 -7.39 -9.30
N CYS A 175 1.61 -7.09 -8.92
CA CYS A 175 1.04 -7.43 -7.61
C CYS A 175 0.93 -8.95 -7.35
N ALA A 176 0.89 -9.76 -8.41
CA ALA A 176 0.96 -11.21 -8.33
C ALA A 176 2.29 -11.69 -7.73
N SER A 177 3.43 -11.11 -8.14
CA SER A 177 4.75 -11.41 -7.54
C SER A 177 4.86 -11.02 -6.08
N MET A 178 4.03 -10.05 -5.65
CA MET A 178 3.99 -9.59 -4.27
C MET A 178 2.92 -10.29 -3.42
N GLY A 179 2.14 -11.24 -3.98
CA GLY A 179 1.06 -11.92 -3.28
C GLY A 179 -0.04 -10.98 -2.77
N SER A 180 -0.33 -9.91 -3.53
CA SER A 180 -1.21 -8.81 -3.11
C SER A 180 -2.40 -8.57 -4.03
N GLY A 181 -2.61 -9.46 -5.00
CA GLY A 181 -3.69 -9.40 -5.97
C GLY A 181 -3.57 -10.54 -6.99
N PRO A 182 -4.51 -10.68 -7.94
CA PRO A 182 -5.57 -9.73 -8.28
C PRO A 182 -6.90 -9.91 -7.52
N SER A 183 -6.96 -10.82 -6.55
CA SER A 183 -8.16 -11.09 -5.75
C SER A 183 -7.94 -10.73 -4.28
N HIS A 184 -8.99 -10.27 -3.60
CA HIS A 184 -9.01 -10.12 -2.15
C HIS A 184 -9.06 -11.49 -1.47
N SER A 185 -8.33 -11.63 -0.38
CA SER A 185 -8.40 -12.82 0.50
C SER A 185 -9.19 -12.52 1.77
N GLU A 186 -8.93 -11.39 2.41
CA GLU A 186 -9.47 -11.01 3.72
C GLU A 186 -9.32 -9.49 3.96
N GLY A 187 -9.91 -9.00 5.06
CA GLY A 187 -9.74 -7.61 5.53
C GLY A 187 -10.72 -6.60 4.95
N PHE A 188 -11.75 -7.07 4.24
CA PHE A 188 -12.85 -6.25 3.71
C PHE A 188 -14.16 -6.58 4.44
N ASP A 189 -15.13 -5.66 4.42
CA ASP A 189 -16.49 -5.93 4.90
C ASP A 189 -17.34 -6.57 3.80
N LEU A 190 -17.24 -6.03 2.58
CA LEU A 190 -17.81 -6.60 1.36
C LEU A 190 -16.75 -6.61 0.25
N CYS A 191 -16.75 -7.63 -0.60
CA CYS A 191 -15.91 -7.68 -1.80
C CYS A 191 -16.76 -7.90 -3.04
N LEU A 192 -16.60 -7.01 -4.02
CA LEU A 192 -17.30 -7.03 -5.29
C LEU A 192 -16.42 -7.70 -6.37
N THR A 193 -17.03 -8.46 -7.27
CA THR A 193 -16.45 -8.82 -8.57
C THR A 193 -17.42 -8.38 -9.65
N GLU A 194 -17.02 -7.37 -10.43
CA GLU A 194 -17.85 -6.83 -11.51
C GLU A 194 -17.83 -7.78 -12.72
N ILE A 195 -19.02 -8.16 -13.17
CA ILE A 195 -19.25 -8.95 -14.38
C ILE A 195 -20.06 -8.09 -15.34
N VAL A 196 -19.40 -7.61 -16.39
CA VAL A 196 -20.02 -6.79 -17.44
C VAL A 196 -20.22 -7.63 -18.69
N ASP A 197 -21.48 -7.74 -19.15
CA ASP A 197 -21.83 -8.24 -20.47
C ASP A 197 -22.50 -7.12 -21.29
N LYS A 198 -22.76 -7.36 -22.58
CA LYS A 198 -23.38 -6.39 -23.51
C LYS A 198 -24.74 -5.89 -23.01
N LYS A 199 -25.46 -6.68 -22.21
CA LYS A 199 -26.82 -6.37 -21.74
C LYS A 199 -26.88 -6.04 -20.25
N THR A 200 -26.13 -6.73 -19.40
CA THR A 200 -26.23 -6.64 -17.94
C THR A 200 -24.92 -6.19 -17.30
N ARG A 201 -25.04 -5.57 -16.13
CA ARG A 201 -23.95 -5.28 -15.21
C ARG A 201 -24.32 -5.88 -13.87
N ASP A 202 -23.69 -7.02 -13.59
CA ASP A 202 -23.91 -7.76 -12.36
C ASP A 202 -22.65 -7.69 -11.51
N TYR A 203 -22.83 -7.78 -10.20
CA TYR A 203 -21.75 -7.83 -9.24
C TYR A 203 -21.92 -9.07 -8.38
N LEU A 204 -20.88 -9.90 -8.34
CA LEU A 204 -20.77 -10.91 -7.29
C LEU A 204 -20.30 -10.24 -6.02
N VAL A 205 -20.96 -10.55 -4.91
CA VAL A 205 -20.68 -9.97 -3.60
C VAL A 205 -20.32 -11.07 -2.63
N GLN A 206 -19.12 -10.99 -2.06
CA GLN A 206 -18.68 -11.80 -0.95
C GLN A 206 -18.75 -10.98 0.34
N VAL A 207 -19.20 -11.62 1.42
CA VAL A 207 -19.26 -11.01 2.76
C VAL A 207 -17.99 -11.36 3.52
N GLY A 208 -17.27 -10.35 4.00
CA GLY A 208 -16.02 -10.51 4.76
C GLY A 208 -16.15 -10.19 6.25
N SER A 209 -17.25 -9.57 6.68
CA SER A 209 -17.48 -9.23 8.09
C SER A 209 -18.97 -9.22 8.48
N GLU A 210 -19.25 -9.19 9.78
CA GLU A 210 -20.62 -9.00 10.30
C GLU A 210 -21.21 -7.62 9.94
N LYS A 211 -20.37 -6.58 9.87
CA LYS A 211 -20.80 -5.25 9.39
C LYS A 211 -21.22 -5.36 7.91
N GLY A 212 -20.42 -6.08 7.12
CA GLY A 212 -20.70 -6.53 5.76
C GLY A 212 -22.08 -7.15 5.59
N SER A 213 -22.35 -8.20 6.36
CA SER A 213 -23.61 -8.94 6.32
C SER A 213 -24.81 -8.04 6.57
N ARG A 214 -24.75 -7.23 7.65
CA ARG A 214 -25.85 -6.33 8.04
C ARG A 214 -26.16 -5.26 6.99
N LEU A 215 -25.14 -4.76 6.28
CA LEU A 215 -25.36 -3.84 5.17
C LEU A 215 -26.04 -4.55 4.00
N LEU A 216 -25.57 -5.75 3.65
CA LEU A 216 -26.06 -6.50 2.50
C LEU A 216 -27.52 -6.95 2.67
N GLU A 217 -28.00 -7.16 3.89
CA GLU A 217 -29.41 -7.45 4.20
C GLU A 217 -30.38 -6.35 3.76
N LYS A 218 -29.90 -5.10 3.58
CA LYS A 218 -30.70 -3.94 3.17
C LYS A 218 -30.67 -3.68 1.66
N VAL A 219 -30.02 -4.56 0.90
CA VAL A 219 -29.78 -4.43 -0.55
C VAL A 219 -30.57 -5.50 -1.29
N PRO A 220 -31.18 -5.20 -2.46
CA PRO A 220 -31.78 -6.23 -3.29
C PRO A 220 -30.72 -7.23 -3.78
N ILE A 221 -30.76 -8.43 -3.22
CA ILE A 221 -29.83 -9.53 -3.53
C ILE A 221 -30.56 -10.70 -4.21
N GLU A 222 -29.85 -11.33 -5.13
CA GLU A 222 -30.23 -12.61 -5.73
C GLU A 222 -29.15 -13.66 -5.44
N PRO A 223 -29.47 -14.96 -5.40
CA PRO A 223 -28.45 -16.00 -5.43
C PRO A 223 -27.63 -15.90 -6.72
N ALA A 224 -26.29 -15.94 -6.63
CA ALA A 224 -25.45 -16.04 -7.81
C ALA A 224 -25.55 -17.46 -8.41
N SER A 225 -25.71 -17.57 -9.73
CA SER A 225 -25.67 -18.87 -10.39
C SER A 225 -24.24 -19.42 -10.47
N GLU A 226 -24.10 -20.74 -10.58
CA GLU A 226 -22.79 -21.39 -10.81
C GLU A 226 -22.09 -20.83 -12.06
N THR A 227 -22.86 -20.52 -13.10
CA THR A 227 -22.33 -19.91 -14.33
C THR A 227 -21.72 -18.53 -14.08
N GLN A 228 -22.35 -17.70 -13.27
CA GLN A 228 -21.84 -16.36 -12.91
C GLN A 228 -20.62 -16.46 -12.01
N ILE A 229 -20.63 -17.36 -11.02
CA ILE A 229 -19.48 -17.65 -10.17
C ILE A 229 -18.28 -18.05 -11.04
N HIS A 230 -18.46 -19.01 -11.95
CA HIS A 230 -17.40 -19.45 -12.84
C HIS A 230 -16.94 -18.34 -13.81
N GLN A 231 -17.85 -17.47 -14.28
CA GLN A 231 -17.47 -16.29 -15.07
C GLN A 231 -16.56 -15.34 -14.27
N GLY A 232 -16.92 -15.05 -13.02
CA GLY A 232 -16.11 -14.23 -12.11
C GLY A 232 -14.72 -14.85 -11.88
N GLU A 233 -14.66 -16.14 -11.55
CA GLU A 233 -13.39 -16.86 -11.34
C GLU A 233 -12.50 -16.83 -12.60
N ASN A 234 -13.09 -17.03 -13.78
CA ASN A 234 -12.37 -16.93 -15.06
C ASN A 234 -11.84 -15.51 -15.33
N LEU A 235 -12.57 -14.46 -14.94
CA LEU A 235 -12.08 -13.07 -15.06
C LEU A 235 -10.85 -12.84 -14.18
N LEU A 236 -10.86 -13.35 -12.95
CA LEU A 236 -9.75 -13.23 -12.01
C LEU A 236 -8.53 -14.04 -12.46
N GLU A 237 -8.74 -15.25 -12.98
CA GLU A 237 -7.66 -16.05 -13.54
C GLU A 237 -7.04 -15.37 -14.78
N LYS A 238 -7.86 -14.85 -15.68
CA LYS A 238 -7.39 -14.08 -16.84
C LYS A 238 -6.62 -12.82 -16.41
N SER A 239 -7.11 -12.12 -15.39
CA SER A 239 -6.43 -10.96 -14.81
C SER A 239 -5.05 -11.33 -14.28
N ALA A 240 -4.94 -12.42 -13.51
CA ALA A 240 -3.67 -12.91 -12.99
C ALA A 240 -2.68 -13.25 -14.10
N ARG A 241 -3.15 -13.90 -15.17
CA ARG A 241 -2.33 -14.28 -16.34
C ARG A 241 -1.88 -13.08 -17.19
N LYS A 242 -2.62 -11.97 -17.18
CA LYS A 242 -2.27 -10.72 -17.87
C LYS A 242 -1.21 -9.89 -17.15
N ILE A 243 -0.89 -10.22 -15.89
CA ILE A 243 0.21 -9.56 -15.16
C ILE A 243 1.53 -10.14 -15.67
N GLU A 244 2.12 -9.48 -16.66
CA GLU A 244 3.35 -9.96 -17.33
C GLU A 244 4.62 -9.57 -16.58
N ARG A 245 4.64 -8.42 -15.91
CA ARG A 245 5.81 -7.99 -15.13
C ARG A 245 5.89 -8.76 -13.83
N THR A 246 7.11 -9.19 -13.52
CA THR A 246 7.39 -10.03 -12.36
C THR A 246 8.56 -9.48 -11.57
N LEU A 247 8.60 -9.84 -10.28
CA LEU A 247 9.72 -9.57 -9.39
C LEU A 247 10.02 -10.85 -8.59
N GLU A 248 11.22 -11.40 -8.74
CA GLU A 248 11.66 -12.53 -7.91
C GLU A 248 12.04 -12.04 -6.52
N THR A 249 11.21 -12.36 -5.53
CA THR A 249 11.37 -11.90 -4.14
C THR A 249 12.24 -12.82 -3.27
N GLU A 250 12.45 -14.07 -3.68
CA GLU A 250 13.27 -15.04 -2.96
C GLU A 250 14.73 -14.59 -2.87
N GLU A 251 15.29 -14.50 -1.66
CA GLU A 251 16.62 -13.95 -1.34
C GLU A 251 16.86 -12.47 -1.77
N LEU A 252 15.83 -11.77 -2.26
CA LEU A 252 15.98 -10.40 -2.75
C LEU A 252 16.45 -9.43 -1.66
N PRO A 253 15.94 -9.46 -0.41
CA PRO A 253 16.45 -8.63 0.67
C PRO A 253 17.96 -8.77 0.88
N GLU A 254 18.44 -10.01 0.98
CA GLU A 254 19.86 -10.31 1.21
C GLU A 254 20.72 -9.94 0.01
N ILE A 255 20.18 -10.05 -1.21
CA ILE A 255 20.85 -9.61 -2.45
C ILE A 255 21.08 -8.10 -2.41
N LEU A 256 20.03 -7.34 -2.12
CA LEU A 256 20.10 -5.88 -2.10
C LEU A 256 21.04 -5.38 -0.99
N ASN A 257 20.97 -5.98 0.20
CA ASN A 257 21.81 -5.60 1.34
C ASN A 257 23.31 -5.81 1.05
N ARG A 258 23.71 -6.95 0.47
CA ARG A 258 25.13 -7.21 0.16
C ARG A 258 25.67 -6.46 -1.07
N ASN A 259 24.77 -5.89 -1.88
CA ASN A 259 25.11 -5.11 -3.06
C ASN A 259 24.91 -3.59 -2.83
N PHE A 260 25.17 -3.12 -1.61
CA PHE A 260 25.00 -1.71 -1.22
C PHE A 260 25.81 -0.72 -2.08
N ASP A 261 27.01 -1.11 -2.51
CA ASP A 261 27.92 -0.29 -3.32
C ASP A 261 27.91 -0.64 -4.82
N HIS A 262 26.91 -1.41 -5.27
CA HIS A 262 26.79 -1.82 -6.66
C HIS A 262 26.81 -0.62 -7.64
N PRO A 263 27.59 -0.67 -8.75
CA PRO A 263 27.73 0.46 -9.67
C PRO A 263 26.40 0.85 -10.33
N HIS A 264 25.49 -0.09 -10.52
CA HIS A 264 24.15 0.15 -11.08
C HIS A 264 23.33 1.21 -10.30
N TRP A 265 23.60 1.42 -9.00
CA TRP A 265 22.97 2.52 -8.27
C TRP A 265 23.28 3.89 -8.85
N GLU A 266 24.47 4.06 -9.46
CA GLU A 266 24.85 5.28 -10.19
C GLU A 266 24.08 5.41 -11.51
N GLU A 267 23.92 4.30 -12.24
CA GLU A 267 23.19 4.27 -13.50
C GLU A 267 21.72 4.64 -13.33
N ILE A 268 21.11 4.21 -12.23
CA ILE A 268 19.75 4.63 -11.86
C ILE A 268 19.73 6.11 -11.47
N ALA A 269 20.70 6.55 -10.67
CA ALA A 269 20.78 7.94 -10.23
C ALA A 269 20.90 8.94 -11.38
N ASN A 270 21.64 8.58 -12.44
CA ASN A 270 21.80 9.39 -13.64
C ASN A 270 20.50 9.59 -14.43
N ARG A 271 19.54 8.67 -14.30
CA ARG A 271 18.19 8.79 -14.89
C ARG A 271 17.22 9.50 -13.94
N CYS A 272 17.36 9.27 -12.64
CA CYS A 272 16.40 9.71 -11.63
C CYS A 272 16.43 11.23 -11.40
N LEU A 273 15.27 11.87 -11.53
CA LEU A 273 15.11 13.31 -11.26
C LEU A 273 15.05 13.66 -9.76
N ALA A 274 15.06 12.67 -8.87
CA ALA A 274 14.83 12.83 -7.44
C ALA A 274 13.53 13.61 -7.07
N CYS A 275 12.51 13.56 -7.92
CA CYS A 275 11.28 14.37 -7.78
C CYS A 275 10.33 13.89 -6.66
N GLY A 276 10.57 12.73 -6.05
CA GLY A 276 9.74 12.20 -4.96
C GLY A 276 8.38 11.60 -5.36
N ASN A 277 7.95 11.68 -6.63
CA ASN A 277 6.67 11.13 -7.10
C ASN A 277 6.44 9.68 -6.67
N CYS A 278 7.45 8.82 -6.78
CA CYS A 278 7.37 7.40 -6.40
C CYS A 278 7.04 7.17 -4.91
N THR A 279 7.26 8.16 -4.04
CA THR A 279 6.86 8.11 -2.62
C THR A 279 5.48 8.70 -2.38
N LEU A 280 5.12 9.75 -3.12
CA LEU A 280 3.82 10.42 -3.01
C LEU A 280 2.68 9.50 -3.45
N VAL A 281 2.81 8.88 -4.63
CA VAL A 281 1.79 7.95 -5.18
C VAL A 281 1.79 6.58 -4.49
N CYS A 282 2.84 6.23 -3.77
CA CYS A 282 2.95 4.89 -3.19
C CYS A 282 2.04 4.74 -1.96
N PRO A 283 1.19 3.70 -1.94
CA PRO A 283 0.20 3.52 -0.86
C PRO A 283 0.83 3.05 0.45
N THR A 284 2.08 2.56 0.45
CA THR A 284 2.78 2.08 1.65
C THR A 284 3.80 3.09 2.21
N CYS A 285 4.13 4.16 1.48
CA CYS A 285 5.11 5.16 1.94
C CYS A 285 4.50 6.07 3.00
N PHE A 286 5.22 6.31 4.10
CA PHE A 286 4.73 6.97 5.31
C PHE A 286 5.67 8.08 5.83
N CYS A 287 6.64 8.52 5.01
CA CYS A 287 7.59 9.56 5.40
C CYS A 287 6.85 10.87 5.71
N THR A 288 7.20 11.49 6.82
CA THR A 288 6.63 12.77 7.25
C THR A 288 7.71 13.70 7.79
N THR A 289 7.40 14.99 7.77
CA THR A 289 8.13 16.03 8.49
C THR A 289 7.18 16.75 9.44
N VAL A 290 7.72 17.58 10.33
CA VAL A 290 6.96 18.41 11.24
C VAL A 290 7.37 19.86 11.05
N GLU A 291 6.37 20.71 10.82
CA GLU A 291 6.54 22.15 10.72
C GLU A 291 5.78 22.85 11.85
N GLU A 292 6.31 23.98 12.28
CA GLU A 292 5.67 24.86 13.25
C GLU A 292 5.44 26.21 12.59
N THR A 293 4.23 26.72 12.70
CA THR A 293 3.83 28.02 12.16
C THR A 293 3.26 28.87 13.28
N THR A 294 3.42 30.19 13.20
CA THR A 294 2.86 31.12 14.19
C THR A 294 2.02 32.16 13.47
N ASP A 295 0.94 32.58 14.11
CA ASP A 295 0.17 33.73 13.64
C ASP A 295 1.01 35.02 13.68
N LEU A 296 0.58 36.03 12.93
CA LEU A 296 1.32 37.30 12.87
C LEU A 296 1.35 38.04 14.22
N ALA A 297 0.40 37.74 15.11
CA ALA A 297 0.34 38.34 16.44
C ALA A 297 1.26 37.65 17.47
N GLY A 298 1.82 36.48 17.15
CA GLY A 298 2.63 35.70 18.08
C GLY A 298 1.83 35.12 19.26
N GLN A 299 0.51 35.03 19.12
CA GLN A 299 -0.41 34.54 20.16
C GLN A 299 -0.75 33.07 19.97
N ARG A 300 -0.71 32.59 18.74
CA ARG A 300 -1.06 31.22 18.39
C ARG A 300 0.03 30.58 17.56
N ALA A 301 0.56 29.45 18.03
CA ALA A 301 1.46 28.62 17.25
C ALA A 301 0.82 27.26 16.98
N GLU A 302 1.02 26.72 15.80
CA GLU A 302 0.45 25.46 15.36
C GLU A 302 1.55 24.54 14.85
N ARG A 303 1.48 23.28 15.29
CA ARG A 303 2.40 22.21 14.91
C ARG A 303 1.70 21.26 13.96
N TRP A 304 2.27 21.07 12.78
CA TRP A 304 1.70 20.32 11.68
C TRP A 304 2.60 19.16 11.27
N LYS A 305 2.03 17.97 11.10
CA LYS A 305 2.64 16.83 10.41
C LYS A 305 2.33 16.95 8.93
N LEU A 306 3.34 16.84 8.09
CA LEU A 306 3.21 16.91 6.63
C LEU A 306 3.83 15.67 6.03
N TRP A 307 3.28 15.16 4.92
CA TRP A 307 4.01 14.18 4.11
C TRP A 307 5.33 14.79 3.65
N ASP A 308 6.38 13.97 3.70
CA ASP A 308 7.68 14.30 3.14
C ASP A 308 8.17 13.11 2.30
N SER A 309 9.27 13.27 1.59
CA SER A 309 9.84 12.23 0.75
C SER A 309 11.27 11.93 1.16
N CYS A 310 11.64 10.65 1.17
CA CYS A 310 13.05 10.26 1.31
C CYS A 310 13.95 10.73 0.16
N PHE A 311 13.37 11.35 -0.88
CA PHE A 311 14.08 12.01 -1.97
C PHE A 311 14.33 13.52 -1.74
N THR A 312 13.68 14.18 -0.79
CA THR A 312 14.00 15.58 -0.46
C THR A 312 15.34 15.64 0.29
N ALA A 313 16.10 16.72 0.09
CA ALA A 313 17.41 16.87 0.73
C ALA A 313 17.29 17.03 2.25
N ASP A 314 16.24 17.75 2.67
CA ASP A 314 15.97 18.11 4.06
C ASP A 314 15.49 16.93 4.90
N PHE A 315 14.83 15.93 4.30
CA PHE A 315 14.33 14.76 5.01
C PHE A 315 15.41 13.96 5.77
N SER A 316 16.66 14.00 5.29
CA SER A 316 17.79 13.37 5.98
C SER A 316 18.80 14.35 6.54
N TYR A 317 18.43 15.62 6.66
CA TYR A 317 19.28 16.64 7.23
C TYR A 317 19.37 16.48 8.74
N ILE A 318 20.61 16.38 9.23
CA ILE A 318 20.94 16.40 10.65
C ILE A 318 22.07 17.43 10.87
N HIS A 319 22.49 17.65 12.11
CA HIS A 319 23.63 18.53 12.40
C HIS A 319 24.87 18.07 11.60
N GLY A 320 25.29 18.87 10.61
CA GLY A 320 26.42 18.58 9.73
C GLY A 320 26.04 18.25 8.28
N GLY A 321 24.76 18.18 7.92
CA GLY A 321 24.29 18.04 6.54
C GLY A 321 23.34 16.86 6.33
N SER A 322 23.05 16.59 5.06
CA SER A 322 22.17 15.49 4.67
C SER A 322 22.93 14.16 4.67
N VAL A 323 22.41 13.15 5.38
CA VAL A 323 22.99 11.78 5.41
C VAL A 323 22.90 11.11 4.04
N ARG A 324 21.97 11.55 3.19
CA ARG A 324 21.78 11.07 1.81
C ARG A 324 21.91 12.23 0.82
N PRO A 325 23.13 12.74 0.59
CA PRO A 325 23.33 13.96 -0.20
C PRO A 325 23.10 13.73 -1.69
N SER A 326 23.31 12.52 -2.22
CA SER A 326 23.22 12.22 -3.66
C SER A 326 21.93 11.49 -4.03
N THR A 327 21.47 11.68 -5.28
CA THR A 327 20.35 10.92 -5.87
C THR A 327 20.56 9.41 -5.75
N ARG A 328 21.79 8.93 -5.98
CA ARG A 328 22.19 7.54 -5.75
C ARG A 328 21.85 7.06 -4.35
N SER A 329 22.27 7.81 -3.33
CA SER A 329 22.05 7.42 -1.93
C SER A 329 20.56 7.41 -1.55
N ARG A 330 19.76 8.33 -2.10
CA ARG A 330 18.31 8.41 -1.87
C ARG A 330 17.54 7.31 -2.59
N TYR A 331 17.84 7.06 -3.87
CA TYR A 331 17.19 5.99 -4.63
C TYR A 331 17.51 4.62 -4.04
N ARG A 332 18.79 4.36 -3.73
CA ARG A 332 19.20 3.13 -3.04
C ARG A 332 18.41 2.97 -1.74
N GLN A 333 18.37 3.99 -0.88
CA GLN A 333 17.60 3.95 0.36
C GLN A 333 16.12 3.63 0.12
N TRP A 334 15.48 4.26 -0.87
CA TRP A 334 14.07 4.02 -1.19
C TRP A 334 13.83 2.57 -1.60
N MET A 335 14.64 2.04 -2.53
CA MET A 335 14.47 0.69 -3.05
C MET A 335 14.85 -0.37 -2.01
N THR A 336 15.97 -0.22 -1.31
CA THR A 336 16.39 -1.17 -0.27
C THR A 336 15.47 -1.11 0.94
N HIS A 337 14.95 0.05 1.35
CA HIS A 337 13.93 0.09 2.39
C HIS A 337 12.75 -0.75 1.98
N LYS A 338 12.19 -0.48 0.80
CA LYS A 338 10.97 -1.11 0.28
C LYS A 338 11.10 -2.62 0.03
N LEU A 339 12.23 -3.09 -0.48
CA LEU A 339 12.44 -4.47 -0.92
C LEU A 339 13.41 -5.28 -0.03
N SER A 340 13.92 -4.69 1.04
CA SER A 340 14.83 -5.37 1.97
C SER A 340 14.52 -5.00 3.42
N ASN A 341 14.89 -3.81 3.88
CA ASN A 341 14.88 -3.47 5.30
C ASN A 341 13.47 -3.49 5.92
N TRP A 342 12.41 -3.34 5.13
CA TRP A 342 11.04 -3.54 5.58
C TRP A 342 10.81 -4.96 6.16
N VAL A 343 11.50 -5.98 5.65
CA VAL A 343 11.44 -7.35 6.17
C VAL A 343 11.98 -7.40 7.59
N ASP A 344 13.12 -6.74 7.84
CA ASP A 344 13.72 -6.66 9.17
C ASP A 344 12.87 -5.83 10.14
N GLN A 345 12.27 -4.73 9.66
CA GLN A 345 11.52 -3.77 10.48
C GLN A 345 10.10 -4.25 10.81
N PHE A 346 9.43 -4.89 9.86
CA PHE A 346 7.99 -5.14 9.93
C PHE A 346 7.60 -6.56 9.49
N GLY A 347 8.56 -7.44 9.17
CA GLY A 347 8.28 -8.81 8.76
C GLY A 347 7.53 -8.95 7.43
N THR A 348 7.58 -7.92 6.57
CA THR A 348 6.94 -7.92 5.25
C THR A 348 7.69 -6.99 4.30
N MET A 349 7.44 -7.10 3.00
CA MET A 349 7.97 -6.17 2.01
C MET A 349 7.14 -4.88 2.02
N GLY A 350 7.79 -3.74 1.81
CA GLY A 350 7.12 -2.43 1.71
C GLY A 350 6.48 -2.15 0.34
N CYS A 351 6.29 -3.16 -0.50
CA CYS A 351 5.76 -3.06 -1.86
C CYS A 351 4.58 -4.02 -2.07
N VAL A 352 3.55 -3.54 -2.77
CA VAL A 352 2.33 -4.30 -3.12
C VAL A 352 2.17 -4.48 -4.64
N GLY A 353 3.21 -4.16 -5.42
CA GLY A 353 3.20 -4.36 -6.88
C GLY A 353 2.08 -3.64 -7.65
N CYS A 354 1.53 -2.55 -7.09
CA CYS A 354 0.43 -1.79 -7.71
C CYS A 354 0.84 -1.01 -8.98
N GLY A 355 2.13 -0.88 -9.28
CA GLY A 355 2.61 -0.21 -10.51
C GLY A 355 2.60 1.33 -10.47
N ARG A 356 1.99 1.98 -9.48
CA ARG A 356 1.91 3.46 -9.42
C ARG A 356 3.26 4.17 -9.53
N CYS A 357 4.30 3.65 -8.88
CA CYS A 357 5.62 4.28 -8.94
C CYS A 357 6.31 4.14 -10.31
N LEU A 358 5.84 3.22 -11.17
CA LEU A 358 6.27 3.10 -12.57
C LEU A 358 5.45 4.05 -13.43
N THR A 359 4.12 3.97 -13.34
CA THR A 359 3.18 4.83 -14.09
C THR A 359 3.50 6.31 -13.93
N TRP A 360 3.78 6.76 -12.70
CA TRP A 360 3.98 8.18 -12.38
C TRP A 360 5.46 8.57 -12.24
N CYS A 361 6.38 7.74 -12.72
CA CYS A 361 7.79 8.11 -12.85
C CYS A 361 7.99 8.88 -14.17
N PRO A 362 8.32 10.19 -14.15
CA PRO A 362 8.43 10.98 -15.38
C PRO A 362 9.56 10.52 -16.32
N VAL A 363 10.47 9.69 -15.83
CA VAL A 363 11.60 9.12 -16.59
C VAL A 363 11.49 7.59 -16.74
N GLY A 364 10.33 7.01 -16.43
CA GLY A 364 10.03 5.59 -16.68
C GLY A 364 10.90 4.58 -15.94
N ILE A 365 11.46 4.91 -14.76
CA ILE A 365 12.27 3.95 -13.99
C ILE A 365 11.37 2.81 -13.48
N ASP A 366 11.77 1.57 -13.79
CA ASP A 366 11.07 0.36 -13.40
C ASP A 366 11.79 -0.37 -12.26
N ILE A 367 11.21 -0.32 -11.06
CA ILE A 367 11.80 -0.96 -9.87
C ILE A 367 12.02 -2.48 -10.03
N THR A 368 11.23 -3.15 -10.88
CA THR A 368 11.38 -4.59 -11.10
C THR A 368 12.60 -4.89 -11.96
N GLU A 369 12.86 -4.07 -12.98
CA GLU A 369 14.05 -4.15 -13.83
C GLU A 369 15.31 -3.82 -13.02
N GLU A 370 15.29 -2.73 -12.25
CA GLU A 370 16.45 -2.32 -11.45
C GLU A 370 16.82 -3.36 -10.37
N ALA A 371 15.81 -4.02 -9.77
CA ALA A 371 16.03 -5.09 -8.80
C ALA A 371 16.51 -6.39 -9.46
N ALA A 372 15.93 -6.76 -10.61
CA ALA A 372 16.34 -7.92 -11.39
C ALA A 372 17.80 -7.78 -11.86
N TYR A 373 18.20 -6.61 -12.33
CA TYR A 373 19.58 -6.36 -12.77
C TYR A 373 20.61 -6.63 -11.67
N ILE A 374 20.37 -6.10 -10.45
CA ILE A 374 21.28 -6.32 -9.31
C ILE A 374 21.31 -7.81 -8.93
N ARG A 375 20.16 -8.49 -8.95
CA ARG A 375 20.05 -9.95 -8.70
C ARG A 375 20.86 -10.76 -9.70
N GLU A 376 20.65 -10.54 -11.00
CA GLU A 376 21.34 -11.27 -12.06
C GLU A 376 22.85 -11.06 -11.99
N HIS A 377 23.29 -9.82 -11.76
CA HIS A 377 24.71 -9.52 -11.62
C HIS A 377 25.32 -10.20 -10.39
N ASP A 378 24.62 -10.23 -9.25
CA ASP A 378 25.07 -10.95 -8.04
C ASP A 378 25.21 -12.46 -8.28
N LEU A 379 24.20 -13.10 -8.89
CA LEU A 379 24.21 -14.53 -9.21
C LEU A 379 25.34 -14.87 -10.20
N SER A 380 25.57 -14.01 -11.20
CA SER A 380 26.66 -14.18 -12.16
C SER A 380 28.03 -14.12 -11.46
N ARG A 381 28.23 -13.20 -10.52
CA ARG A 381 29.47 -13.08 -9.73
C ARG A 381 29.68 -14.28 -8.82
N LYS A 382 28.61 -14.80 -8.18
CA LYS A 382 28.68 -16.03 -7.39
C LYS A 382 29.10 -17.22 -8.25
N SER A 383 28.51 -17.40 -9.44
CA SER A 383 28.85 -18.51 -10.34
C SER A 383 30.30 -18.44 -10.85
N ARG A 384 30.82 -17.25 -11.17
CA ARG A 384 32.23 -17.05 -11.56
C ARG A 384 33.19 -17.39 -10.41
N LYS A 385 32.93 -16.88 -9.20
CA LYS A 385 33.74 -17.20 -8.01
C LYS A 385 33.73 -18.69 -7.65
N GLN A 386 32.60 -19.38 -7.86
CA GLN A 386 32.50 -20.83 -7.67
C GLN A 386 33.30 -21.62 -8.72
N LYS A 387 33.33 -21.15 -9.98
CA LYS A 387 34.15 -21.75 -11.05
C LYS A 387 35.65 -21.50 -10.86
N GLU A 388 36.04 -20.34 -10.35
CA GLU A 388 37.44 -19.96 -10.12
C GLU A 388 38.05 -20.60 -8.86
N ASN A 389 37.24 -21.09 -7.91
CA ASN A 389 37.76 -21.64 -6.66
C ASN A 389 36.95 -22.86 -6.13
N PRO A 390 36.97 -24.01 -6.84
CA PRO A 390 36.16 -25.18 -6.49
C PRO A 390 36.52 -25.84 -5.15
N LYS A 391 37.69 -25.53 -4.56
CA LYS A 391 38.20 -26.18 -3.33
C LYS A 391 37.74 -25.54 -2.00
N LYS A 392 36.99 -24.44 -2.00
CA LYS A 392 36.53 -23.76 -0.76
C LYS A 392 35.07 -24.04 -0.36
N VAL A 393 34.35 -24.89 -1.09
CA VAL A 393 32.90 -25.10 -0.85
C VAL A 393 32.61 -26.24 0.15
N ASN A 394 33.59 -27.08 0.52
CA ASN A 394 33.36 -28.18 1.47
C ASN A 394 33.52 -27.84 2.96
N GLU A 395 33.82 -26.59 3.33
CA GLU A 395 33.92 -26.17 4.74
C GLU A 395 32.74 -25.29 5.22
N LEU A 396 31.85 -24.86 4.33
CA LEU A 396 30.67 -24.04 4.69
C LEU A 396 29.37 -24.86 4.84
N THR A 397 29.40 -26.16 4.55
CA THR A 397 28.23 -27.06 4.66
C THR A 397 28.30 -28.04 5.84
N THR A 398 29.40 -28.06 6.60
CA THR A 398 29.58 -28.92 7.78
C THR A 398 29.49 -28.20 9.13
N SER A 399 29.48 -26.85 9.19
CA SER A 399 29.34 -26.13 10.47
C SER A 399 27.90 -25.87 10.91
N SER A 400 26.89 -26.25 10.12
CA SER A 400 25.46 -26.08 10.47
C SER A 400 24.78 -27.36 10.98
N ARG A 401 25.51 -28.47 11.11
CA ARG A 401 25.04 -29.72 11.72
C ARG A 401 25.90 -30.10 12.92
N GLY A 402 25.85 -29.29 13.97
CA GLY A 402 26.62 -29.57 15.19
C GLY A 402 26.42 -28.59 16.33
N ALA A 403 25.20 -28.12 16.59
CA ALA A 403 24.89 -27.41 17.83
C ALA A 403 23.38 -27.50 18.12
N LYS A 404 22.92 -28.67 18.57
CA LYS A 404 21.70 -28.78 19.38
C LYS A 404 22.10 -29.26 20.76
N SER A 405 21.54 -28.61 21.78
CA SER A 405 21.61 -28.86 23.23
C SER A 405 22.61 -28.00 24.02
N ALA A 406 22.16 -26.79 24.39
CA ALA A 406 22.46 -26.19 25.68
C ALA A 406 21.23 -25.38 26.11
N SER A 407 20.65 -25.81 27.23
CA SER A 407 19.53 -25.23 27.95
C SER A 407 19.79 -23.77 28.37
N VAL A 408 18.83 -22.89 28.12
CA VAL A 408 18.84 -21.50 28.59
C VAL A 408 18.28 -21.45 30.01
N GLU A 409 19.16 -21.28 31.00
CA GLU A 409 18.81 -20.76 32.31
C GLU A 409 18.39 -19.30 32.19
N LYS A 410 17.22 -18.96 32.74
CA LYS A 410 16.76 -17.59 32.94
C LYS A 410 17.66 -16.90 33.98
N GLN A 411 18.23 -15.75 33.65
CA GLN A 411 18.73 -14.80 34.64
C GLN A 411 17.86 -13.53 34.70
N PRO A 412 17.71 -12.91 35.88
CA PRO A 412 16.61 -12.03 36.18
C PRO A 412 16.91 -10.54 35.93
N ALA A 413 15.83 -9.78 35.83
CA ALA A 413 15.79 -8.34 35.69
C ALA A 413 16.48 -7.61 36.86
N LEU A 414 17.31 -6.62 36.52
CA LEU A 414 17.89 -5.66 37.45
C LEU A 414 16.81 -4.68 37.93
N ALA A 415 16.47 -4.79 39.22
CA ALA A 415 15.66 -3.81 39.93
C ALA A 415 16.50 -2.57 40.26
N GLY A 416 15.95 -1.40 39.93
CA GLY A 416 16.50 -0.10 40.31
C GLY A 416 16.45 0.12 41.82
N SER A 417 17.54 0.65 42.36
CA SER A 417 17.66 1.01 43.76
C SER A 417 16.90 2.30 44.06
N GLU A 418 15.86 2.20 44.89
CA GLU A 418 15.38 3.32 45.69
C GLU A 418 16.41 3.64 46.78
N ARG A 419 16.85 4.90 46.85
CA ARG A 419 17.45 5.46 48.06
C ARG A 419 16.58 6.61 48.56
N GLY A 420 15.82 6.31 49.61
CA GLY A 420 15.22 7.29 50.50
C GLY A 420 16.21 7.77 51.57
N SER A 421 16.05 9.04 51.91
CA SER A 421 16.70 9.84 52.96
C SER A 421 16.86 9.15 54.33
N ARG A 422 17.99 9.44 55.02
CA ARG A 422 18.07 9.77 56.46
C ARG A 422 19.52 10.10 56.89
N ARG A 423 19.87 11.40 56.89
CA ARG A 423 20.40 12.20 58.01
C ARG A 423 20.93 13.53 57.50
#